data_AF-A0A413LH01-F1
#
_entry.id   AF-A0A413LH01-F1
#
_cell.length_a   1.000
_cell.length_b   1.000
_cell.length_c   1.000
_cell.angle_alpha   90.00
_cell.angle_beta   90.00
_cell.angle_gamma   90.00
#
_symmetry.space_group_name_H-M   'P 1'
#
loop_
_entity.id
_entity.type
_entity.pdbx_description
1 polymer ?
#
loop_
_entity_poly.entity_id
_entity_poly.type
_entity_poly.pdbx_seq_one_letter_code
_entity_poly.pdbx_strand_id
1 'polypeptide(L)'
;MSSHMKDGETVTLDANATESNAPEVKVHVERLAAKVRIKPVENKPEIENYIYPIKRTDDEGTEETIAQVRLDNVALVNKLTSGSYLLKRVTLETTSNDISALTEGDDSWLGDETMKKEAIPGAGYVYPGTNYVIDPWTRNKTQQPSTITDYSNIAAENDPKGAPYMLTATDPVPGLKYSNVFKGASFDALWGTLDNTRMLNANPQNNDPNDTSILIDYTMENTTSVTYSKNGYSTGALFKATYFPLKWNAVADKEDGTGKEVRPIDVIYDDLTEGKITSKTKGKNFLVYQSNVYQNFEAIFNEFVWNRQATLGPQTKIYGYDDFKTANIGGIKISEFENSAFYQGTDSDPMGYIRYLRARIATYKQGNYNENTTFSASDNIDDYLAATNQAEHVYANVKEYKDGVTYYPYWIRHANNGKPTEMGIMEFGIVRNNIYDMVVTDISGLGLSGTDEPDPDKDDETKEYRFNVIIYVKDWVIRDNGDIIL
;
A
#
# COMPACT_ATOMS: atom_id res chain seq x y z
N MET A 1 -1.03 27.85 -1.27
CA MET A 1 -0.59 26.49 -1.67
C MET A 1 -0.41 26.35 -3.17
N SER A 2 -0.56 27.46 -3.90
CA SER A 2 -0.05 27.66 -5.24
C SER A 2 0.45 29.11 -5.26
N SER A 3 1.46 29.42 -6.05
CA SER A 3 1.96 30.79 -6.23
C SER A 3 1.75 31.20 -7.68
N HIS A 4 1.03 32.29 -7.92
CA HIS A 4 1.10 33.04 -9.17
C HIS A 4 1.73 34.42 -8.89
N MET A 5 2.44 34.97 -9.86
CA MET A 5 2.85 36.38 -9.80
C MET A 5 1.63 37.28 -10.02
N LYS A 6 1.40 38.22 -9.10
CA LYS A 6 0.24 39.14 -9.13
C LYS A 6 0.33 40.22 -10.21
N ASP A 7 1.54 40.55 -10.65
CA ASP A 7 1.79 41.57 -11.68
C ASP A 7 2.24 40.90 -12.98
N GLY A 8 1.66 41.33 -14.11
CA GLY A 8 2.03 40.83 -15.43
C GLY A 8 3.47 41.19 -15.77
N GLU A 9 4.27 40.19 -16.14
CA GLU A 9 5.62 40.42 -16.63
C GLU A 9 5.56 41.17 -17.96
N THR A 10 6.25 42.32 -18.03
CA THR A 10 6.21 43.20 -19.20
C THR A 10 7.53 43.08 -19.95
N VAL A 11 7.50 42.65 -21.21
CA VAL A 11 8.66 42.73 -22.11
C VAL A 11 8.72 44.15 -22.67
N THR A 12 9.82 44.86 -22.43
CA THR A 12 10.07 46.15 -23.08
C THR A 12 10.99 45.92 -24.27
N LEU A 13 10.53 46.24 -25.48
CA LEU A 13 11.34 46.17 -26.69
C LEU A 13 11.89 47.55 -27.02
N ASP A 14 13.21 47.72 -26.87
CA ASP A 14 13.88 48.97 -27.25
C ASP A 14 14.21 48.99 -28.74
N ALA A 15 13.91 50.11 -29.40
CA ALA A 15 14.32 50.31 -30.79
C ALA A 15 15.86 50.42 -30.89
N ASN A 16 16.45 49.80 -31.91
CA ASN A 16 17.91 49.73 -32.15
C ASN A 16 18.70 48.89 -31.12
N ALA A 17 18.14 47.79 -30.64
CA ALA A 17 18.90 46.81 -29.87
C ALA A 17 20.11 46.27 -30.65
N THR A 18 21.22 46.08 -29.94
CA THR A 18 22.51 45.50 -30.35
C THR A 18 22.83 44.36 -29.40
N GLU A 19 23.86 43.55 -29.70
CA GLU A 19 24.33 42.49 -28.80
C GLU A 19 24.67 43.02 -27.38
N SER A 20 25.02 44.30 -27.24
CA SER A 20 25.36 44.92 -25.94
C SER A 20 24.18 45.47 -25.14
N ASN A 21 22.97 45.52 -25.72
CA ASN A 21 21.75 46.03 -25.07
C ASN A 21 20.52 45.23 -25.56
N ALA A 22 20.67 43.91 -25.68
CA ALA A 22 19.57 43.02 -26.02
C ALA A 22 18.46 43.13 -24.97
N PRO A 23 17.17 43.13 -25.36
CA PRO A 23 16.06 43.13 -24.41
C PRO A 23 16.07 41.86 -23.58
N GLU A 24 16.07 42.01 -22.27
CA GLU A 24 15.94 40.89 -21.33
C GLU A 24 14.50 40.84 -20.81
N VAL A 25 13.94 39.63 -20.74
CA VAL A 25 12.69 39.37 -20.04
C VAL A 25 12.87 38.23 -19.06
N LYS A 26 12.32 38.42 -17.87
CA LYS A 26 12.09 37.32 -16.92
C LYS A 26 10.68 36.81 -17.17
N VAL A 27 10.58 35.52 -17.48
CA VAL A 27 9.31 34.82 -17.66
C VAL A 27 9.09 33.83 -16.53
N HIS A 28 7.94 33.89 -15.90
CA HIS A 28 7.51 32.94 -14.90
C HIS A 28 6.91 31.72 -15.59
N VAL A 29 7.53 30.56 -15.37
CA VAL A 29 7.05 29.29 -15.94
C VAL A 29 6.54 28.40 -14.81
N GLU A 30 5.23 28.14 -14.80
CA GLU A 30 4.63 27.11 -13.96
C GLU A 30 4.76 25.74 -14.64
N ARG A 31 5.07 24.69 -13.87
CA ARG A 31 5.06 23.31 -14.40
C ARG A 31 3.64 22.77 -14.44
N LEU A 32 3.31 22.05 -15.52
CA LEU A 32 2.04 21.32 -15.65
C LEU A 32 1.97 20.03 -14.81
N ALA A 33 3.05 19.69 -14.10
CA ALA A 33 3.16 18.48 -13.30
C ALA A 33 3.55 18.80 -11.86
N ALA A 34 3.16 17.92 -10.95
CA ALA A 34 3.68 17.84 -9.60
C ALA A 34 4.93 16.95 -9.55
N LYS A 35 5.79 17.18 -8.55
CA LYS A 35 6.92 16.29 -8.23
C LYS A 35 6.66 15.61 -6.91
N VAL A 36 6.77 14.29 -6.90
CA VAL A 36 6.66 13.49 -5.68
C VAL A 36 8.04 12.97 -5.30
N ARG A 37 8.41 13.19 -4.04
CA ARG A 37 9.68 12.75 -3.48
C ARG A 37 9.45 12.06 -2.16
N ILE A 38 10.45 11.29 -1.73
CA ILE A 38 10.54 10.77 -0.38
C ILE A 38 11.85 11.22 0.27
N LYS A 39 11.78 11.53 1.55
CA LYS A 39 12.91 11.93 2.38
C LYS A 39 13.13 10.92 3.50
N PRO A 40 14.37 10.74 3.96
CA PRO A 40 14.62 10.07 5.22
C PRO A 40 13.98 10.87 6.36
N VAL A 41 13.59 10.17 7.42
CA VAL A 41 13.15 10.83 8.64
C VAL A 41 14.34 11.45 9.36
N GLU A 42 14.19 12.71 9.78
CA GLU A 42 15.21 13.41 10.56
C GLU A 42 14.94 13.24 12.06
N ASN A 43 15.99 13.31 12.88
CA ASN A 43 15.92 13.26 14.35
C ASN A 43 15.33 11.96 14.93
N LYS A 44 15.43 10.84 14.21
CA LYS A 44 15.09 9.49 14.70
C LYS A 44 16.26 8.52 14.44
N PRO A 45 17.26 8.45 15.33
CA PRO A 45 18.47 7.63 15.12
C PRO A 45 18.19 6.12 15.03
N GLU A 46 17.04 5.66 15.52
CA GLU A 46 16.57 4.28 15.41
C GLU A 46 16.05 3.91 14.00
N ILE A 47 15.85 4.91 13.13
CA ILE A 47 15.44 4.72 11.74
C ILE A 47 16.60 5.14 10.83
N GLU A 48 17.24 4.16 10.21
CA GLU A 48 18.37 4.39 9.31
C GLU A 48 18.12 3.67 7.98
N ASN A 49 18.42 4.33 6.86
CA ASN A 49 18.31 3.74 5.50
C ASN A 49 16.93 3.10 5.23
N TYR A 50 15.86 3.76 5.68
CA TYR A 50 14.48 3.29 5.59
C TYR A 50 14.22 1.93 6.27
N ILE A 51 14.97 1.62 7.33
CA ILE A 51 14.74 0.48 8.22
C ILE A 51 14.07 0.99 9.50
N TYR A 52 12.86 0.51 9.76
CA TYR A 52 11.99 0.95 10.84
C TYR A 52 11.84 -0.16 11.88
N PRO A 53 12.07 0.09 13.17
CA PRO A 53 11.74 -0.85 14.22
C PRO A 53 10.21 -0.89 14.40
N ILE A 54 9.65 -2.08 14.57
CA ILE A 54 8.27 -2.26 15.01
C ILE A 54 8.30 -2.59 16.48
N LYS A 55 7.64 -1.75 17.27
CA LYS A 55 7.58 -1.88 18.72
C LYS A 55 6.22 -2.37 19.17
N ARG A 56 6.22 -3.13 20.27
CA ARG A 56 5.03 -3.50 21.03
C ARG A 56 5.26 -3.15 22.48
N THR A 57 4.25 -2.62 23.13
CA THR A 57 4.24 -2.46 24.59
C THR A 57 3.73 -3.76 25.21
N ASP A 58 4.51 -4.37 26.10
CA ASP A 58 4.08 -5.54 26.86
C ASP A 58 3.07 -5.19 27.96
N ASP A 59 2.57 -6.20 28.66
CA ASP A 59 1.60 -6.03 29.76
C ASP A 59 2.18 -5.24 30.95
N GLU A 60 3.52 -5.12 31.03
CA GLU A 60 4.25 -4.37 32.06
C GLU A 60 4.52 -2.91 31.66
N GLY A 61 4.12 -2.50 30.45
CA GLY A 61 4.32 -1.15 29.93
C GLY A 61 5.70 -0.91 29.28
N THR A 62 6.49 -1.96 29.08
CA THR A 62 7.81 -1.89 28.45
C THR A 62 7.68 -1.98 26.93
N GLU A 63 8.29 -1.04 26.21
CA GLU A 63 8.40 -1.14 24.76
C GLU A 63 9.51 -2.12 24.35
N GLU A 64 9.14 -3.19 23.66
CA GLU A 64 10.07 -4.11 23.00
C GLU A 64 9.99 -3.98 21.48
N THR A 65 11.13 -4.10 20.80
CA THR A 65 11.14 -4.26 19.34
C THR A 65 10.81 -5.71 19.03
N ILE A 66 9.79 -5.96 18.22
CA ILE A 66 9.34 -7.31 17.85
C ILE A 66 9.70 -7.68 16.41
N ALA A 67 9.96 -6.68 15.58
CA ALA A 67 10.36 -6.84 14.18
C ALA A 67 11.03 -5.57 13.66
N GLN A 68 11.58 -5.65 12.44
CA GLN A 68 11.99 -4.49 11.67
C GLN A 68 11.36 -4.54 10.28
N VAL A 69 11.15 -3.38 9.66
CA VAL A 69 10.67 -3.26 8.28
C VAL A 69 11.62 -2.40 7.50
N ARG A 70 12.11 -2.90 6.36
CA ARG A 70 12.91 -2.12 5.42
C ARG A 70 12.05 -1.77 4.22
N LEU A 71 11.90 -0.48 3.91
CA LEU A 71 11.30 -0.07 2.65
C LEU A 71 12.33 -0.27 1.54
N ASP A 72 12.04 -1.19 0.61
CA ASP A 72 12.97 -1.55 -0.46
C ASP A 72 12.71 -0.71 -1.70
N ASN A 73 11.43 -0.57 -2.07
CA ASN A 73 11.02 0.11 -3.27
C ASN A 73 9.72 0.91 -3.07
N VAL A 74 9.51 1.88 -3.95
CA VAL A 74 8.27 2.65 -4.04
C VAL A 74 7.92 2.93 -5.50
N ALA A 75 6.63 2.95 -5.82
CA ALA A 75 6.10 3.40 -7.10
C ALA A 75 4.84 4.24 -6.89
N LEU A 76 4.62 5.25 -7.74
CA LEU A 76 3.34 5.96 -7.75
C LEU A 76 2.28 5.10 -8.44
N VAL A 77 1.08 5.11 -7.90
CA VAL A 77 -0.12 4.48 -8.47
C VAL A 77 -1.18 5.54 -8.79
N ASN A 78 -2.05 5.24 -9.76
CA ASN A 78 -3.11 6.11 -10.27
C ASN A 78 -2.61 7.50 -10.71
N LYS A 79 -1.54 7.52 -11.52
CA LYS A 79 -1.10 8.77 -12.15
C LYS A 79 -2.01 9.08 -13.33
N LEU A 80 -2.80 10.15 -13.24
CA LEU A 80 -3.71 10.56 -14.31
C LEU A 80 -2.95 10.93 -15.58
N THR A 81 -3.41 10.43 -16.72
CA THR A 81 -2.80 10.64 -18.05
C THR A 81 -3.78 11.15 -19.11
N SER A 82 -5.07 11.31 -18.76
CA SER A 82 -6.10 11.87 -19.66
C SER A 82 -5.93 13.36 -19.97
N GLY A 83 -4.92 14.00 -19.41
CA GLY A 83 -4.64 15.41 -19.62
C GLY A 83 -5.16 16.30 -18.49
N SER A 84 -4.73 17.55 -18.55
CA SER A 84 -4.97 18.58 -17.56
C SER A 84 -5.19 19.91 -18.28
N TYR A 85 -5.81 20.90 -17.65
CA TYR A 85 -5.97 22.21 -18.28
C TYR A 85 -4.61 22.80 -18.67
N LEU A 86 -4.51 23.55 -19.77
CA LEU A 86 -3.27 24.27 -20.10
C LEU A 86 -2.98 25.38 -19.08
N LEU A 87 -4.03 26.15 -18.72
CA LEU A 87 -3.97 27.19 -17.71
C LEU A 87 -4.65 26.69 -16.43
N LYS A 88 -4.00 26.91 -15.29
CA LYS A 88 -4.51 26.56 -13.95
C LYS A 88 -5.92 27.12 -13.74
N ARG A 89 -6.81 26.31 -13.19
CA ARG A 89 -8.19 26.67 -12.84
C ARG A 89 -8.39 26.48 -11.35
N VAL A 90 -9.02 27.47 -10.71
CA VAL A 90 -9.29 27.43 -9.27
C VAL A 90 -10.75 27.75 -9.02
N THR A 91 -11.40 26.99 -8.15
CA THR A 91 -12.80 27.25 -7.78
C THR A 91 -12.95 28.60 -7.10
N LEU A 92 -14.20 29.08 -7.00
CA LEU A 92 -14.56 30.07 -5.98
C LEU A 92 -14.35 29.50 -4.58
N GLU A 93 -14.28 30.40 -3.60
CA GLU A 93 -14.37 29.99 -2.20
C GLU A 93 -15.70 29.31 -1.94
N THR A 94 -15.65 28.16 -1.26
CA THR A 94 -16.82 27.35 -0.96
C THR A 94 -16.93 27.07 0.52
N THR A 95 -18.14 27.16 1.06
CA THR A 95 -18.49 26.65 2.39
C THR A 95 -19.19 25.28 2.30
N SER A 96 -19.35 24.74 1.09
CA SER A 96 -19.86 23.40 0.86
C SER A 96 -18.87 22.35 1.34
N ASN A 97 -19.35 21.14 1.58
CA ASN A 97 -18.53 19.97 1.87
C ASN A 97 -18.10 19.23 0.57
N ASP A 98 -18.29 19.82 -0.60
CA ASP A 98 -17.79 19.28 -1.88
C ASP A 98 -17.52 20.39 -2.93
N ILE A 99 -16.88 20.02 -4.04
CA ILE A 99 -16.61 20.90 -5.19
C ILE A 99 -17.93 21.43 -5.74
N SER A 100 -18.06 22.75 -5.87
CA SER A 100 -19.25 23.40 -6.40
C SER A 100 -19.49 23.04 -7.86
N ALA A 101 -20.76 22.96 -8.28
CA ALA A 101 -21.11 22.81 -9.68
C ALA A 101 -20.62 24.03 -10.51
N LEU A 102 -20.34 23.83 -11.79
CA LEU A 102 -19.94 24.90 -12.72
C LEU A 102 -21.12 25.85 -12.99
N THR A 103 -20.93 27.15 -12.80
CA THR A 103 -21.71 28.19 -13.49
C THR A 103 -20.78 29.05 -14.37
N GLU A 104 -21.31 29.67 -15.43
CA GLU A 104 -20.57 30.27 -16.56
C GLU A 104 -19.52 31.36 -16.20
N GLY A 105 -19.43 31.81 -14.95
CA GLY A 105 -18.52 32.88 -14.51
C GLY A 105 -17.59 32.58 -13.33
N ASP A 106 -17.55 31.35 -12.81
CA ASP A 106 -17.10 31.15 -11.42
C ASP A 106 -15.61 30.79 -11.24
N ASP A 107 -15.01 29.95 -12.07
CA ASP A 107 -13.64 29.49 -11.82
C ASP A 107 -12.59 30.54 -12.24
N SER A 108 -11.68 30.86 -11.32
CA SER A 108 -10.58 31.78 -11.55
C SER A 108 -9.49 31.15 -12.41
N TRP A 109 -9.04 31.88 -13.43
CA TRP A 109 -7.88 31.51 -14.23
C TRP A 109 -6.61 31.96 -13.54
N LEU A 110 -5.64 31.05 -13.42
CA LEU A 110 -4.35 31.31 -12.76
C LEU A 110 -4.49 31.82 -11.31
N GLY A 111 -5.63 31.58 -10.66
CA GLY A 111 -5.87 32.00 -9.28
C GLY A 111 -5.01 31.26 -8.26
N ASP A 112 -4.97 31.77 -7.04
CA ASP A 112 -4.33 31.09 -5.91
C ASP A 112 -5.32 30.21 -5.14
N GLU A 113 -4.79 29.10 -4.63
CA GLU A 113 -5.46 28.30 -3.60
C GLU A 113 -5.24 28.94 -2.22
N THR A 114 -6.35 29.24 -1.55
CA THR A 114 -6.44 29.83 -0.21
C THR A 114 -6.79 28.76 0.83
N MET A 115 -6.34 28.98 2.06
CA MET A 115 -6.62 28.11 3.20
C MET A 115 -7.05 28.93 4.40
N LYS A 116 -7.79 28.29 5.30
CA LYS A 116 -8.20 28.87 6.58
C LYS A 116 -7.55 28.12 7.74
N LYS A 117 -6.95 28.87 8.67
CA LYS A 117 -6.41 28.30 9.91
C LYS A 117 -7.55 27.91 10.85
N GLU A 118 -7.64 26.64 11.21
CA GLU A 118 -8.64 26.11 12.14
C GLU A 118 -7.98 25.43 13.34
N ALA A 119 -8.53 25.63 14.53
CA ALA A 119 -7.99 25.05 15.76
C ALA A 119 -8.60 23.66 15.99
N ILE A 120 -7.75 22.69 16.34
CA ILE A 120 -8.19 21.35 16.72
C ILE A 120 -8.03 21.19 18.23
N PRO A 121 -9.14 20.92 18.96
CA PRO A 121 -9.08 20.66 20.39
C PRO A 121 -8.06 19.56 20.71
N GLY A 122 -7.00 19.90 21.44
CA GLY A 122 -5.96 18.96 21.87
C GLY A 122 -4.90 18.59 20.83
N ALA A 123 -4.96 19.10 19.58
CA ALA A 123 -4.03 18.71 18.50
C ALA A 123 -3.42 19.89 17.71
N GLY A 124 -3.66 21.14 18.13
CA GLY A 124 -3.03 22.32 17.53
C GLY A 124 -3.88 22.98 16.46
N TYR A 125 -3.33 23.19 15.26
CA TYR A 125 -4.00 23.86 14.15
C TYR A 125 -3.90 23.07 12.84
N VAL A 126 -4.95 23.14 12.04
CA VAL A 126 -4.97 22.68 10.65
C VAL A 126 -5.31 23.82 9.70
N TYR A 127 -5.11 23.57 8.41
CA TYR A 127 -5.26 24.56 7.36
C TYR A 127 -6.08 23.97 6.19
N PRO A 128 -7.38 23.69 6.39
CA PRO A 128 -8.25 23.28 5.28
C PRO A 128 -8.28 24.35 4.17
N GLY A 129 -8.39 23.88 2.92
CA GLY A 129 -8.59 24.75 1.76
C GLY A 129 -9.94 25.47 1.81
N THR A 130 -10.00 26.65 1.23
CA THR A 130 -11.24 27.44 1.08
C THR A 130 -11.70 27.51 -0.37
N ASN A 131 -10.79 27.37 -1.32
CA ASN A 131 -11.02 27.10 -2.74
C ASN A 131 -10.01 26.06 -3.22
N TYR A 132 -10.17 25.54 -4.44
CA TYR A 132 -9.39 24.37 -4.87
C TYR A 132 -8.95 24.47 -6.32
N VAL A 133 -7.72 24.03 -6.60
CA VAL A 133 -7.27 23.79 -7.97
C VAL A 133 -7.97 22.53 -8.50
N ILE A 134 -8.39 22.58 -9.76
CA ILE A 134 -9.18 21.53 -10.40
C ILE A 134 -8.57 21.12 -11.75
N ASP A 135 -8.74 19.85 -12.08
CA ASP A 135 -8.50 19.31 -13.41
C ASP A 135 -9.79 19.31 -14.26
N PRO A 136 -9.72 19.04 -15.59
CA PRO A 136 -10.91 19.03 -16.45
C PRO A 136 -11.99 18.02 -16.06
N TRP A 137 -11.62 17.04 -15.24
CA TRP A 137 -12.43 15.88 -14.92
C TRP A 137 -12.96 15.92 -13.49
N THR A 138 -12.44 16.78 -12.59
CA THR A 138 -12.78 16.80 -11.15
C THR A 138 -14.28 16.69 -10.87
N ARG A 139 -15.10 17.47 -11.58
CA ARG A 139 -16.56 17.52 -11.40
C ARG A 139 -17.32 16.39 -12.10
N ASN A 140 -16.67 15.73 -13.05
CA ASN A 140 -17.26 14.69 -13.91
C ASN A 140 -16.71 13.29 -13.61
N LYS A 141 -15.72 13.17 -12.72
CA LYS A 141 -15.35 11.89 -12.12
C LYS A 141 -16.62 11.32 -11.51
N THR A 142 -17.07 10.19 -12.03
CA THR A 142 -18.22 9.44 -11.51
C THR A 142 -17.82 7.97 -11.44
N GLN A 143 -18.36 7.27 -10.46
CA GLN A 143 -17.93 5.94 -10.01
C GLN A 143 -17.72 4.94 -11.17
N GLN A 144 -16.47 4.51 -11.45
CA GLN A 144 -16.16 3.19 -12.06
C GLN A 144 -14.73 2.68 -11.73
N PRO A 145 -14.40 2.27 -10.48
CA PRO A 145 -13.08 1.69 -10.18
C PRO A 145 -12.88 0.23 -10.64
N SER A 146 -13.93 -0.43 -11.17
CA SER A 146 -13.87 -1.80 -11.73
C SER A 146 -13.83 -1.87 -13.26
N THR A 147 -14.25 -0.81 -13.97
CA THR A 147 -14.32 -0.76 -15.45
C THR A 147 -13.53 0.42 -16.02
N ILE A 148 -12.23 0.47 -15.72
CA ILE A 148 -11.32 1.40 -16.40
C ILE A 148 -11.29 1.01 -17.88
N THR A 149 -12.13 1.71 -18.65
CA THR A 149 -12.27 1.52 -20.09
C THR A 149 -11.50 2.63 -20.77
N ASP A 150 -10.49 2.24 -21.53
CA ASP A 150 -9.61 3.13 -22.27
C ASP A 150 -10.39 3.78 -23.44
N TYR A 151 -10.45 5.11 -23.48
CA TYR A 151 -10.82 5.85 -24.69
C TYR A 151 -9.62 6.66 -25.20
N SER A 152 -9.29 6.46 -26.47
CA SER A 152 -8.07 6.94 -27.12
C SER A 152 -8.12 8.37 -27.66
N ASN A 153 -9.26 9.07 -27.54
CA ASN A 153 -9.49 10.29 -28.32
C ASN A 153 -9.86 11.46 -27.41
N ILE A 154 -8.92 12.41 -27.25
CA ILE A 154 -9.29 13.79 -26.95
C ILE A 154 -9.98 14.31 -28.22
N ALA A 155 -11.27 14.65 -28.14
CA ALA A 155 -11.99 15.22 -29.28
C ALA A 155 -11.38 16.58 -29.67
N ALA A 156 -11.25 16.82 -30.97
CA ALA A 156 -10.69 18.03 -31.53
C ALA A 156 -11.52 19.29 -31.21
N GLU A 157 -10.80 20.40 -31.05
CA GLU A 157 -11.26 21.77 -30.77
C GLU A 157 -12.28 22.26 -31.82
N ASN A 158 -13.58 22.24 -31.49
CA ASN A 158 -14.63 22.90 -32.27
C ASN A 158 -15.64 23.68 -31.39
N ASP A 159 -15.36 23.89 -30.11
CA ASP A 159 -16.22 24.66 -29.21
C ASP A 159 -15.73 26.11 -29.01
N PRO A 160 -16.61 27.07 -28.66
CA PRO A 160 -16.27 28.47 -28.54
C PRO A 160 -15.16 28.71 -27.50
N LYS A 161 -14.21 29.58 -27.84
CA LYS A 161 -13.05 29.95 -27.01
C LYS A 161 -13.43 30.15 -25.55
N GLY A 162 -12.90 29.29 -24.68
CA GLY A 162 -12.90 29.48 -23.22
C GLY A 162 -13.99 28.72 -22.45
N ALA A 163 -14.93 28.06 -23.13
CA ALA A 163 -15.80 27.09 -22.46
C ALA A 163 -14.96 25.86 -22.07
N PRO A 164 -14.97 25.40 -20.81
CA PRO A 164 -14.41 24.10 -20.47
C PRO A 164 -15.07 23.04 -21.37
N TYR A 165 -14.35 21.96 -21.70
CA TYR A 165 -15.01 20.80 -22.30
C TYR A 165 -16.03 20.28 -21.28
N MET A 166 -17.25 20.78 -21.39
CA MET A 166 -18.38 20.37 -20.60
C MET A 166 -18.82 19.06 -21.20
N LEU A 167 -18.55 17.97 -20.51
CA LEU A 167 -19.50 16.87 -20.61
C LEU A 167 -20.80 17.47 -20.09
N THR A 168 -21.74 17.73 -20.99
CA THR A 168 -23.09 18.08 -20.58
C THR A 168 -23.61 16.92 -19.72
N ALA A 169 -24.61 17.14 -18.86
CA ALA A 169 -25.17 16.05 -18.04
C ALA A 169 -25.70 14.84 -18.86
N THR A 170 -25.79 15.00 -20.19
CA THR A 170 -26.19 14.00 -21.17
C THR A 170 -25.03 13.32 -21.91
N ASP A 171 -23.79 13.83 -21.81
CA ASP A 171 -22.62 13.21 -22.43
C ASP A 171 -22.06 12.10 -21.54
N PRO A 172 -21.79 10.90 -22.09
CA PRO A 172 -21.18 9.83 -21.31
C PRO A 172 -19.80 10.27 -20.80
N VAL A 173 -19.57 10.08 -19.51
CA VAL A 173 -18.29 10.38 -18.86
C VAL A 173 -17.16 9.64 -19.61
N PRO A 174 -16.08 10.33 -20.04
CA PRO A 174 -14.98 9.71 -20.74
C PRO A 174 -14.23 8.82 -19.76
N GLY A 175 -13.90 7.62 -20.20
CA GLY A 175 -13.03 6.74 -19.44
C GLY A 175 -11.68 7.40 -19.20
N LEU A 176 -11.36 7.65 -17.93
CA LEU A 176 -10.09 8.27 -17.54
C LEU A 176 -8.96 7.25 -17.60
N LYS A 177 -7.82 7.66 -18.15
CA LYS A 177 -6.61 6.86 -18.24
C LYS A 177 -5.68 7.17 -17.10
N TYR A 178 -5.26 6.12 -16.41
CA TYR A 178 -4.26 6.18 -15.37
C TYR A 178 -3.09 5.25 -15.74
N SER A 179 -1.88 5.71 -15.52
CA SER A 179 -0.72 4.82 -15.47
C SER A 179 -0.58 4.26 -14.05
N ASN A 180 -0.03 3.05 -13.93
CA ASN A 180 0.13 2.34 -12.65
C ASN A 180 -1.19 2.22 -11.88
N VAL A 181 -2.23 1.69 -12.53
CA VAL A 181 -3.58 1.57 -11.94
C VAL A 181 -3.56 0.69 -10.69
N PHE A 182 -4.10 1.19 -9.57
CA PHE A 182 -4.26 0.45 -8.32
C PHE A 182 -5.41 -0.56 -8.41
N LYS A 183 -5.18 -1.71 -9.05
CA LYS A 183 -6.14 -2.83 -9.13
C LYS A 183 -5.42 -4.13 -9.41
N GLY A 184 -6.08 -5.26 -9.16
CA GLY A 184 -5.56 -6.57 -9.55
C GLY A 184 -6.05 -7.68 -8.63
N ALA A 185 -5.70 -8.92 -8.99
CA ALA A 185 -6.03 -10.09 -8.18
C ALA A 185 -5.14 -10.26 -6.94
N SER A 186 -4.03 -9.51 -6.84
CA SER A 186 -3.18 -9.49 -5.66
C SER A 186 -2.17 -8.33 -5.69
N PHE A 187 -1.56 -7.98 -4.56
CA PHE A 187 -0.47 -6.99 -4.52
C PHE A 187 0.79 -7.44 -5.28
N ASP A 188 1.12 -8.73 -5.30
CA ASP A 188 2.24 -9.23 -6.11
C ASP A 188 1.98 -9.04 -7.61
N ALA A 189 0.76 -9.35 -8.06
CA ALA A 189 0.35 -9.12 -9.44
C ALA A 189 0.34 -7.63 -9.79
N LEU A 190 -0.24 -6.79 -8.92
CA LEU A 190 -0.22 -5.34 -9.08
C LEU A 190 1.22 -4.82 -9.20
N TRP A 191 2.10 -5.17 -8.26
CA TRP A 191 3.49 -4.72 -8.25
C TRP A 191 4.24 -5.07 -9.53
N GLY A 192 4.01 -6.29 -10.06
CA GLY A 192 4.61 -6.75 -11.32
C GLY A 192 4.22 -5.92 -12.56
N THR A 193 3.16 -5.11 -12.47
CA THR A 193 2.69 -4.23 -13.56
C THR A 193 3.14 -2.77 -13.43
N LEU A 194 3.80 -2.39 -12.33
CA LEU A 194 4.14 -0.99 -12.06
C LEU A 194 5.42 -0.56 -12.78
N ASP A 195 5.32 0.56 -13.49
CA ASP A 195 6.46 1.23 -14.11
C ASP A 195 7.11 2.25 -13.16
N ASN A 196 8.35 2.65 -13.49
CA ASN A 196 9.10 3.69 -12.77
C ASN A 196 9.26 3.45 -11.26
N THR A 197 9.41 2.18 -10.87
CA THR A 197 9.74 1.84 -9.48
C THR A 197 11.09 2.46 -9.08
N ARG A 198 11.14 3.00 -7.86
CA ARG A 198 12.37 3.54 -7.27
C ARG A 198 12.85 2.65 -6.15
N MET A 199 14.15 2.38 -6.11
CA MET A 199 14.80 1.72 -4.98
C MET A 199 15.05 2.75 -3.86
N LEU A 200 14.83 2.35 -2.62
CA LEU A 200 15.06 3.17 -1.42
C LEU A 200 16.24 2.65 -0.61
N ASN A 201 16.29 1.33 -0.42
CA ASN A 201 17.31 0.63 0.37
C ASN A 201 18.74 0.72 -0.20
N ALA A 202 18.93 1.15 -1.44
CA ALA A 202 20.24 1.28 -2.08
C ALA A 202 20.90 2.65 -1.85
N ASN A 203 20.24 3.57 -1.13
CA ASN A 203 20.64 4.96 -0.99
C ASN A 203 21.03 5.57 -2.35
N PRO A 204 20.09 5.66 -3.32
CA PRO A 204 20.37 6.37 -4.56
C PRO A 204 20.62 7.82 -4.18
N GLN A 205 21.89 8.21 -4.09
CA GLN A 205 22.24 9.60 -3.86
C GLN A 205 21.55 10.44 -4.93
N ASN A 206 20.81 11.45 -4.47
CA ASN A 206 20.52 12.58 -5.32
C ASN A 206 21.87 13.22 -5.68
N ASN A 207 22.03 13.70 -6.91
CA ASN A 207 23.30 14.30 -7.35
C ASN A 207 23.63 15.61 -6.59
N ASP A 208 22.72 16.08 -5.73
CA ASP A 208 22.90 17.22 -4.85
C ASP A 208 23.25 16.73 -3.42
N PRO A 209 24.47 16.99 -2.93
CA PRO A 209 24.88 16.59 -1.58
C PRO A 209 24.09 17.28 -0.45
N ASN A 210 23.27 18.30 -0.77
CA ASN A 210 22.42 19.01 0.19
C ASN A 210 20.94 18.58 0.12
N ASP A 211 20.54 17.71 -0.83
CA ASP A 211 19.16 17.23 -0.96
C ASP A 211 19.09 15.71 -0.84
N THR A 212 18.86 15.22 0.38
CA THR A 212 18.68 13.79 0.67
C THR A 212 17.36 13.22 0.15
N SER A 213 16.53 14.02 -0.53
CA SER A 213 15.27 13.56 -1.11
C SER A 213 15.52 12.66 -2.33
N ILE A 214 14.80 11.55 -2.39
CA ILE A 214 14.75 10.67 -3.55
C ILE A 214 13.55 11.09 -4.39
N LEU A 215 13.77 11.42 -5.66
CA LEU A 215 12.70 11.61 -6.64
C LEU A 215 12.00 10.28 -6.89
N ILE A 216 10.69 10.22 -6.61
CA ILE A 216 9.87 9.06 -6.96
C ILE A 216 9.49 9.18 -8.44
N ASP A 217 8.63 10.15 -8.75
CA ASP A 217 8.19 10.40 -10.11
C ASP A 217 7.57 11.81 -10.24
N TYR A 218 7.23 12.16 -11.47
CA TYR A 218 6.36 13.28 -11.81
C TYR A 218 4.97 12.76 -12.15
N THR A 219 3.95 13.54 -11.81
CA THR A 219 2.56 13.21 -12.16
C THR A 219 1.79 14.46 -12.54
N MET A 220 0.81 14.31 -13.43
CA MET A 220 -0.12 15.39 -13.75
C MET A 220 -1.04 15.67 -12.56
N GLU A 221 -1.68 16.83 -12.60
CA GLU A 221 -2.77 17.20 -11.72
C GLU A 221 -3.86 16.12 -11.72
N ASN A 222 -4.27 15.67 -10.54
CA ASN A 222 -5.29 14.67 -10.33
C ASN A 222 -6.07 15.02 -9.06
N THR A 223 -7.23 15.64 -9.25
CA THR A 223 -8.02 16.31 -8.23
C THR A 223 -9.40 15.67 -8.16
N THR A 224 -9.91 15.36 -6.98
CA THR A 224 -11.16 14.60 -6.79
C THR A 224 -12.17 15.41 -5.97
N SER A 225 -13.45 15.14 -6.20
CA SER A 225 -14.50 15.52 -5.24
C SER A 225 -14.39 14.64 -4.00
N VAL A 226 -15.06 15.02 -2.91
CA VAL A 226 -15.09 14.20 -1.67
C VAL A 226 -15.60 12.80 -1.94
N THR A 227 -16.67 12.70 -2.75
CA THR A 227 -17.31 11.43 -3.09
C THR A 227 -16.38 10.48 -3.86
N TYR A 228 -15.40 11.02 -4.59
CA TYR A 228 -14.53 10.26 -5.49
C TYR A 228 -13.05 10.25 -5.07
N SER A 229 -12.74 10.67 -3.84
CA SER A 229 -11.47 10.42 -3.15
C SER A 229 -11.40 8.95 -2.72
N LYS A 230 -11.17 8.10 -3.72
CA LYS A 230 -11.14 6.65 -3.62
C LYS A 230 -9.78 6.13 -4.03
N ASN A 231 -9.45 4.97 -3.48
CA ASN A 231 -8.15 4.33 -3.66
C ASN A 231 -7.77 4.10 -5.13
N GLY A 232 -8.75 3.90 -6.02
CA GLY A 232 -8.56 3.72 -7.47
C GLY A 232 -8.45 5.00 -8.30
N TYR A 233 -8.76 6.17 -7.72
CA TYR A 233 -8.68 7.47 -8.41
C TYR A 233 -7.53 8.33 -7.91
N SER A 234 -7.38 8.41 -6.60
CA SER A 234 -6.39 9.29 -5.98
C SER A 234 -4.98 8.76 -6.23
N THR A 235 -4.06 9.68 -6.50
CA THR A 235 -2.65 9.31 -6.73
C THR A 235 -2.05 8.85 -5.41
N GLY A 236 -1.55 7.62 -5.39
CA GLY A 236 -0.92 7.02 -4.22
C GLY A 236 0.54 6.67 -4.46
N ALA A 237 1.20 6.22 -3.40
CA ALA A 237 2.49 5.57 -3.41
C ALA A 237 2.32 4.15 -2.85
N LEU A 238 2.68 3.14 -3.63
CA LEU A 238 2.77 1.76 -3.17
C LEU A 238 4.22 1.49 -2.79
N PHE A 239 4.44 1.10 -1.54
CA PHE A 239 5.74 0.65 -1.04
C PHE A 239 5.80 -0.88 -1.06
N LYS A 240 6.90 -1.41 -1.59
CA LYS A 240 7.30 -2.80 -1.40
C LYS A 240 8.43 -2.84 -0.39
N ALA A 241 8.24 -3.64 0.64
CA ALA A 241 9.10 -3.69 1.80
C ALA A 241 9.44 -5.14 2.15
N THR A 242 10.47 -5.31 2.97
CA THR A 242 10.80 -6.57 3.61
C THR A 242 10.55 -6.45 5.11
N TYR A 243 9.75 -7.35 5.66
CA TYR A 243 9.47 -7.48 7.08
C TYR A 243 10.37 -8.57 7.70
N PHE A 244 11.02 -8.22 8.80
CA PHE A 244 11.98 -9.04 9.52
C PHE A 244 11.45 -9.32 10.94
N PRO A 245 10.63 -10.37 11.17
CA PRO A 245 10.28 -10.77 12.52
C PRO A 245 11.54 -11.09 13.32
N LEU A 246 11.62 -10.65 14.58
CA LEU A 246 12.70 -11.09 15.47
C LEU A 246 12.44 -12.49 16.01
N LYS A 247 11.16 -12.83 16.20
CA LYS A 247 10.70 -14.15 16.63
C LYS A 247 9.54 -14.63 15.77
N TRP A 248 9.45 -15.94 15.59
CA TRP A 248 8.27 -16.62 15.04
C TRP A 248 7.91 -17.82 15.91
N ASN A 249 6.67 -18.27 15.82
CA ASN A 249 6.25 -19.54 16.40
C ASN A 249 6.77 -20.68 15.53
N ALA A 250 7.50 -21.60 16.14
CA ALA A 250 8.08 -22.76 15.48
C ALA A 250 7.92 -24.01 16.34
N VAL A 251 7.99 -25.16 15.70
CA VAL A 251 8.07 -26.45 16.40
C VAL A 251 9.47 -26.59 17.01
N ALA A 252 9.54 -26.74 18.32
CA ALA A 252 10.78 -26.88 19.06
C ALA A 252 10.67 -27.99 20.11
N ASP A 253 11.81 -28.54 20.53
CA ASP A 253 11.85 -29.42 21.68
C ASP A 253 11.48 -28.66 22.95
N LYS A 254 10.69 -29.30 23.80
CA LYS A 254 10.38 -28.83 25.15
C LYS A 254 11.64 -28.80 25.99
N GLU A 255 11.75 -27.81 26.86
CA GLU A 255 12.93 -27.65 27.75
C GLU A 255 13.12 -28.85 28.70
N ASP A 256 12.03 -29.53 29.07
CA ASP A 256 12.05 -30.73 29.91
C ASP A 256 12.40 -32.02 29.15
N GLY A 257 12.58 -31.95 27.82
CA GLY A 257 12.89 -33.09 26.96
C GLY A 257 11.73 -34.06 26.74
N THR A 258 10.50 -33.71 27.14
CA THR A 258 9.34 -34.61 27.10
C THR A 258 8.64 -34.67 25.74
N GLY A 259 9.17 -33.98 24.72
CA GLY A 259 8.64 -33.98 23.37
C GLY A 259 8.80 -32.63 22.67
N LYS A 260 7.94 -32.37 21.70
CA LYS A 260 7.88 -31.11 20.94
C LYS A 260 6.76 -30.21 21.46
N GLU A 261 6.91 -28.91 21.26
CA GLU A 261 5.89 -27.87 21.45
C GLU A 261 6.02 -26.79 20.38
N VAL A 262 5.01 -25.93 20.27
CA VAL A 262 5.10 -24.72 19.44
C VAL A 262 5.37 -23.55 20.37
N ARG A 263 6.48 -22.85 20.15
CA ARG A 263 6.84 -21.67 20.94
C ARG A 263 7.57 -20.63 20.10
N PRO A 264 7.61 -19.36 20.55
CA PRO A 264 8.43 -18.34 19.92
C PRO A 264 9.92 -18.71 19.99
N ILE A 265 10.60 -18.66 18.85
CA ILE A 265 12.06 -18.79 18.74
C ILE A 265 12.63 -17.63 17.94
N ASP A 266 13.91 -17.30 18.17
CA ASP A 266 14.59 -16.24 17.44
C ASP A 266 14.76 -16.59 15.95
N VAL A 267 14.54 -15.60 15.09
CA VAL A 267 14.76 -15.72 13.65
C VAL A 267 16.20 -15.34 13.33
N ILE A 268 16.91 -16.25 12.67
CA ILE A 268 18.31 -16.04 12.26
C ILE A 268 18.34 -15.51 10.83
N TYR A 269 18.96 -14.34 10.65
CA TYR A 269 19.18 -13.71 9.35
C TYR A 269 20.63 -13.78 8.91
N ASP A 270 20.83 -13.90 7.61
CA ASP A 270 22.12 -13.86 6.93
C ASP A 270 22.44 -12.41 6.51
N ASP A 271 23.70 -12.12 6.13
CA ASP A 271 24.13 -10.80 5.62
C ASP A 271 23.85 -9.62 6.59
N LEU A 272 24.03 -9.87 7.89
CA LEU A 272 24.01 -8.84 8.93
C LEU A 272 25.35 -8.10 8.99
N THR A 273 25.31 -6.80 9.29
CA THR A 273 26.51 -6.02 9.62
C THR A 273 26.43 -5.62 11.08
N GLU A 274 27.41 -6.03 11.89
CA GLU A 274 27.41 -5.81 13.35
C GLU A 274 26.11 -6.28 14.03
N GLY A 275 25.54 -7.40 13.54
CA GLY A 275 24.29 -7.97 14.06
C GLY A 275 23.01 -7.21 13.65
N LYS A 276 23.10 -6.21 12.77
CA LYS A 276 21.96 -5.40 12.32
C LYS A 276 21.52 -5.72 10.90
N ILE A 277 20.21 -5.59 10.66
CA ILE A 277 19.62 -5.60 9.32
C ILE A 277 20.21 -4.44 8.51
N THR A 278 20.59 -4.72 7.27
CA THR A 278 21.11 -3.74 6.31
C THR A 278 20.33 -3.81 5.00
N SER A 279 20.71 -3.05 3.98
CA SER A 279 20.15 -3.17 2.63
C SER A 279 20.43 -4.51 1.93
N LYS A 280 21.41 -5.28 2.41
CA LYS A 280 21.78 -6.58 1.82
C LYS A 280 21.01 -7.75 2.43
N THR A 281 20.59 -7.61 3.69
CA THR A 281 19.91 -8.65 4.45
C THR A 281 18.66 -9.15 3.73
N LYS A 282 18.54 -10.47 3.57
CA LYS A 282 17.39 -11.09 2.91
C LYS A 282 16.32 -11.45 3.93
N GLY A 283 15.05 -11.23 3.56
CA GLY A 283 13.94 -11.72 4.37
C GLY A 283 13.84 -13.24 4.32
N LYS A 284 12.96 -13.79 5.15
CA LYS A 284 12.67 -15.23 5.23
C LYS A 284 11.19 -15.44 4.92
N ASN A 285 10.85 -16.61 4.37
CA ASN A 285 9.45 -17.02 4.28
C ASN A 285 8.88 -17.18 5.68
N PHE A 286 7.69 -16.65 5.92
CA PHE A 286 6.91 -16.91 7.12
C PHE A 286 5.42 -16.89 6.79
N LEU A 287 4.62 -17.42 7.71
CA LEU A 287 3.18 -17.44 7.62
C LEU A 287 2.57 -16.60 8.75
N VAL A 288 1.41 -16.01 8.49
CA VAL A 288 0.62 -15.32 9.51
C VAL A 288 -0.73 -15.99 9.65
N TYR A 289 -1.07 -16.35 10.88
CA TYR A 289 -2.35 -16.93 11.26
C TYR A 289 -2.81 -16.30 12.58
N GLN A 290 -4.05 -15.81 12.62
CA GLN A 290 -4.61 -15.13 13.81
C GLN A 290 -3.69 -14.04 14.40
N SER A 291 -3.08 -13.24 13.53
CA SER A 291 -2.14 -12.17 13.88
C SER A 291 -0.80 -12.61 14.48
N ASN A 292 -0.53 -13.91 14.56
CA ASN A 292 0.75 -14.46 15.00
C ASN A 292 1.61 -14.86 13.79
N VAL A 293 2.93 -14.70 13.93
CA VAL A 293 3.92 -15.07 12.91
C VAL A 293 4.41 -16.49 13.18
N TYR A 294 4.38 -17.35 12.17
CA TYR A 294 4.82 -18.75 12.23
C TYR A 294 5.90 -19.01 11.20
N GLN A 295 6.82 -19.92 11.53
CA GLN A 295 7.88 -20.33 10.63
C GLN A 295 7.33 -21.02 9.37
N ASN A 296 6.31 -21.86 9.52
CA ASN A 296 5.78 -22.72 8.47
C ASN A 296 4.40 -23.30 8.84
N PHE A 297 3.81 -24.05 7.91
CA PHE A 297 2.53 -24.74 8.11
C PHE A 297 2.59 -25.81 9.23
N GLU A 298 3.75 -26.43 9.44
CA GLU A 298 3.95 -27.41 10.51
C GLU A 298 3.67 -26.79 11.88
N ALA A 299 4.19 -25.60 12.14
CA ALA A 299 3.98 -24.88 13.39
C ALA A 299 2.51 -24.50 13.61
N ILE A 300 1.83 -23.97 12.59
CA ILE A 300 0.39 -23.62 12.67
C ILE A 300 -0.45 -24.87 12.95
N PHE A 301 -0.21 -25.94 12.19
CA PHE A 301 -0.95 -27.18 12.34
C PHE A 301 -0.72 -27.79 13.73
N ASN A 302 0.53 -27.93 14.15
CA ASN A 302 0.87 -28.51 15.44
C ASN A 302 0.29 -27.70 16.62
N GLU A 303 0.34 -26.37 16.57
CA GLU A 303 -0.27 -25.55 17.61
C GLU A 303 -1.79 -25.82 17.71
N PHE A 304 -2.48 -25.81 16.57
CA PHE A 304 -3.92 -26.08 16.53
C PHE A 304 -4.26 -27.49 17.04
N VAL A 305 -3.50 -28.49 16.59
CA VAL A 305 -3.76 -29.91 16.86
C VAL A 305 -3.37 -30.31 18.28
N TRP A 306 -2.26 -29.82 18.81
CA TRP A 306 -1.81 -30.15 20.17
C TRP A 306 -2.65 -29.45 21.23
N ASN A 307 -3.08 -28.20 21.02
CA ASN A 307 -3.97 -27.50 21.96
C ASN A 307 -5.29 -28.27 22.19
N ARG A 308 -5.80 -28.97 21.18
CA ARG A 308 -7.02 -29.79 21.27
C ARG A 308 -6.81 -31.16 21.91
N GLN A 309 -5.57 -31.64 21.91
CA GLN A 309 -5.19 -32.94 22.47
C GLN A 309 -4.47 -32.80 23.83
N ALA A 310 -4.31 -31.57 24.34
CA ALA A 310 -3.54 -31.24 25.54
C ALA A 310 -4.04 -31.93 26.83
N THR A 311 -5.32 -32.32 26.87
CA THR A 311 -5.94 -32.98 28.02
C THR A 311 -5.93 -34.52 27.94
N LEU A 312 -5.40 -35.09 26.85
CA LEU A 312 -5.36 -36.54 26.67
C LEU A 312 -4.29 -37.18 27.56
N GLY A 313 -4.62 -38.37 28.09
CA GLY A 313 -3.70 -39.13 28.93
C GLY A 313 -2.47 -39.67 28.18
N PRO A 314 -1.41 -40.05 28.90
CA PRO A 314 -0.10 -40.42 28.33
C PRO A 314 -0.09 -41.68 27.45
N GLN A 315 -1.18 -42.45 27.42
CA GLN A 315 -1.31 -43.68 26.62
C GLN A 315 -2.06 -43.46 25.30
N THR A 316 -2.53 -42.24 25.03
CA THR A 316 -3.28 -41.91 23.81
C THR A 316 -2.33 -41.41 22.74
N LYS A 317 -2.47 -41.91 21.50
CA LYS A 317 -1.71 -41.38 20.35
C LYS A 317 -2.08 -39.90 20.15
N ILE A 318 -1.08 -39.03 20.18
CA ILE A 318 -1.19 -37.61 19.84
C ILE A 318 -0.77 -37.45 18.39
N TYR A 319 -1.66 -36.94 17.56
CA TYR A 319 -1.31 -36.65 16.17
C TYR A 319 -0.62 -35.29 16.05
N GLY A 320 0.35 -35.19 15.15
CA GLY A 320 0.96 -33.94 14.70
C GLY A 320 1.16 -33.94 13.18
N TYR A 321 1.69 -32.85 12.65
CA TYR A 321 1.96 -32.67 11.22
C TYR A 321 2.81 -33.81 10.64
N ASP A 322 3.85 -34.22 11.37
CA ASP A 322 4.77 -35.31 10.98
C ASP A 322 4.02 -36.63 10.72
N ASP A 323 2.95 -36.95 11.46
CA ASP A 323 2.15 -38.17 11.24
C ASP A 323 1.49 -38.19 9.84
N PHE A 324 1.20 -37.02 9.29
CA PHE A 324 0.46 -36.86 8.03
C PHE A 324 1.38 -36.63 6.81
N LYS A 325 2.70 -36.68 6.99
CA LYS A 325 3.65 -36.64 5.87
C LYS A 325 3.59 -37.96 5.09
N THR A 326 4.00 -37.92 3.83
CA THR A 326 3.93 -39.06 2.89
C THR A 326 4.49 -40.37 3.46
N ALA A 327 5.58 -40.28 4.23
CA ALA A 327 6.24 -41.44 4.83
C ALA A 327 5.43 -42.11 5.96
N ASN A 328 4.55 -41.38 6.63
CA ASN A 328 3.93 -41.79 7.89
C ASN A 328 2.42 -42.04 7.76
N ILE A 329 1.73 -41.30 6.88
CA ILE A 329 0.27 -41.35 6.79
C ILE A 329 -0.28 -42.73 6.43
N GLY A 330 0.47 -43.51 5.63
CA GLY A 330 0.11 -44.86 5.24
C GLY A 330 0.05 -45.87 6.40
N GLY A 331 0.64 -45.52 7.55
CA GLY A 331 0.57 -46.32 8.79
C GLY A 331 -0.65 -46.00 9.66
N ILE A 332 -1.42 -44.96 9.34
CA ILE A 332 -2.59 -44.55 10.13
C ILE A 332 -3.81 -45.33 9.65
N LYS A 333 -4.38 -46.17 10.53
CA LYS A 333 -5.66 -46.82 10.26
C LYS A 333 -6.79 -45.81 10.31
N ILE A 334 -7.68 -45.86 9.33
CA ILE A 334 -8.84 -44.97 9.23
C ILE A 334 -9.74 -45.13 10.46
N SER A 335 -9.94 -46.37 10.91
CA SER A 335 -10.74 -46.69 12.11
C SER A 335 -10.17 -46.09 13.40
N GLU A 336 -8.85 -46.09 13.56
CA GLU A 336 -8.17 -45.47 14.72
C GLU A 336 -8.23 -43.94 14.66
N PHE A 337 -8.07 -43.37 13.46
CA PHE A 337 -8.19 -41.94 13.24
C PHE A 337 -9.60 -41.41 13.52
N GLU A 338 -10.65 -42.09 13.04
CA GLU A 338 -12.04 -41.69 13.30
C GLU A 338 -12.42 -41.70 14.79
N ASN A 339 -11.79 -42.58 15.57
CA ASN A 339 -12.00 -42.65 17.02
C ASN A 339 -11.12 -41.66 17.81
N SER A 340 -10.20 -40.97 17.14
CA SER A 340 -9.32 -40.02 17.81
C SER A 340 -10.07 -38.76 18.24
N ALA A 341 -9.64 -38.16 19.35
CA ALA A 341 -10.15 -36.86 19.80
C ALA A 341 -9.93 -35.77 18.74
N PHE A 342 -8.89 -35.94 17.92
CA PHE A 342 -8.61 -35.08 16.79
C PHE A 342 -9.74 -35.10 15.75
N TYR A 343 -10.30 -36.26 15.40
CA TYR A 343 -11.42 -36.37 14.44
C TYR A 343 -12.76 -35.92 15.02
N GLN A 344 -13.01 -36.08 16.32
CA GLN A 344 -14.33 -35.85 16.91
C GLN A 344 -14.65 -34.39 17.27
N GLY A 345 -13.71 -33.44 17.06
CA GLY A 345 -13.89 -32.04 17.47
C GLY A 345 -13.43 -30.94 16.50
N THR A 346 -12.88 -31.28 15.33
CA THR A 346 -12.17 -30.34 14.44
C THR A 346 -12.91 -30.07 13.13
N ASP A 347 -13.97 -29.27 13.19
CA ASP A 347 -14.74 -28.94 11.98
C ASP A 347 -14.10 -27.83 11.12
N SER A 348 -13.13 -27.09 11.68
CA SER A 348 -12.41 -26.01 10.99
C SER A 348 -10.94 -25.95 11.41
N ASP A 349 -10.08 -26.74 10.77
CA ASP A 349 -8.63 -26.58 10.91
C ASP A 349 -8.09 -25.41 10.08
N PRO A 350 -6.94 -24.82 10.45
CA PRO A 350 -6.44 -23.60 9.82
C PRO A 350 -6.27 -23.69 8.30
N MET A 351 -5.96 -24.89 7.79
CA MET A 351 -5.65 -25.13 6.38
C MET A 351 -6.74 -25.90 5.62
N GLY A 352 -7.73 -26.48 6.32
CA GLY A 352 -8.78 -27.32 5.75
C GLY A 352 -8.40 -28.79 5.51
N TYR A 353 -7.23 -29.23 6.00
CA TYR A 353 -6.71 -30.57 5.76
C TYR A 353 -7.52 -31.67 6.45
N ILE A 354 -8.07 -31.41 7.63
CA ILE A 354 -8.88 -32.42 8.34
C ILE A 354 -10.19 -32.64 7.59
N ARG A 355 -10.80 -31.57 7.10
CA ARG A 355 -11.99 -31.66 6.25
C ARG A 355 -11.69 -32.46 4.99
N TYR A 356 -10.52 -32.27 4.38
CA TYR A 356 -10.06 -33.10 3.26
C TYR A 356 -9.97 -34.58 3.65
N LEU A 357 -9.34 -34.92 4.78
CA LEU A 357 -9.27 -36.32 5.24
C LEU A 357 -10.65 -36.93 5.49
N ARG A 358 -11.61 -36.17 6.05
CA ARG A 358 -13.01 -36.64 6.20
C ARG A 358 -13.64 -37.01 4.86
N ALA A 359 -13.44 -36.20 3.83
CA ALA A 359 -13.94 -36.49 2.49
C ALA A 359 -13.29 -37.75 1.91
N ARG A 360 -11.99 -37.94 2.12
CA ARG A 360 -11.27 -39.15 1.70
C ARG A 360 -11.78 -40.41 2.42
N ILE A 361 -12.02 -40.34 3.73
CA ILE A 361 -12.62 -41.44 4.52
C ILE A 361 -13.97 -41.85 3.95
N ALA A 362 -14.83 -40.87 3.59
CA ALA A 362 -16.11 -41.15 2.96
C ALA A 362 -15.95 -41.90 1.62
N THR A 363 -14.94 -41.56 0.81
CA THR A 363 -14.61 -42.29 -0.42
C THR A 363 -14.13 -43.72 -0.13
N TYR A 364 -13.24 -43.92 0.84
CA TYR A 364 -12.78 -45.26 1.22
C TYR A 364 -13.94 -46.17 1.62
N LYS A 365 -14.90 -45.66 2.40
CA LYS A 365 -16.08 -46.40 2.87
C LYS A 365 -17.07 -46.80 1.78
N GLN A 366 -17.02 -46.17 0.61
CA GLN A 366 -17.80 -46.58 -0.56
C GLN A 366 -17.15 -47.75 -1.32
N GLY A 367 -15.87 -48.04 -1.06
CA GLY A 367 -15.10 -49.12 -1.67
C GLY A 367 -14.94 -50.35 -0.76
N ASN A 368 -13.82 -51.07 -0.93
CA ASN A 368 -13.48 -52.27 -0.15
C ASN A 368 -12.89 -51.93 1.24
N TYR A 369 -13.62 -51.15 2.03
CA TYR A 369 -13.20 -50.76 3.38
C TYR A 369 -13.33 -51.93 4.38
N ASN A 370 -12.30 -52.10 5.20
CA ASN A 370 -12.30 -52.90 6.42
C ASN A 370 -11.55 -52.19 7.57
N GLU A 371 -11.59 -52.76 8.78
CA GLU A 371 -10.99 -52.18 9.99
C GLU A 371 -9.47 -51.92 9.92
N ASN A 372 -8.76 -52.61 9.02
CA ASN A 372 -7.32 -52.48 8.80
C ASN A 372 -6.98 -51.55 7.61
N THR A 373 -7.97 -50.92 7.00
CA THR A 373 -7.73 -49.95 5.92
C THR A 373 -6.99 -48.74 6.48
N THR A 374 -5.89 -48.40 5.83
CA THR A 374 -5.09 -47.20 6.14
C THR A 374 -5.29 -46.14 5.06
N PHE A 375 -4.85 -44.92 5.33
CA PHE A 375 -4.80 -43.87 4.33
C PHE A 375 -3.80 -44.21 3.21
N SER A 376 -4.02 -43.66 2.02
CA SER A 376 -3.04 -43.72 0.93
C SER A 376 -1.91 -42.74 1.22
N ALA A 377 -0.70 -43.05 0.76
CA ALA A 377 0.42 -42.11 0.81
C ALA A 377 0.07 -40.78 0.11
N SER A 378 -0.81 -40.79 -0.90
CA SER A 378 -1.29 -39.59 -1.62
C SER A 378 -2.26 -38.72 -0.82
N ASP A 379 -2.72 -39.17 0.34
CA ASP A 379 -3.61 -38.37 1.21
C ASP A 379 -2.81 -37.44 2.14
N ASN A 380 -1.48 -37.37 1.95
CA ASN A 380 -0.57 -36.64 2.83
C ASN A 380 -0.77 -35.12 2.79
N ILE A 381 -0.34 -34.46 3.87
CA ILE A 381 -0.53 -33.02 4.07
C ILE A 381 0.29 -32.16 3.10
N ASP A 382 1.47 -32.61 2.68
CA ASP A 382 2.33 -31.86 1.76
C ASP A 382 1.70 -31.81 0.35
N ASP A 383 1.17 -32.94 -0.14
CA ASP A 383 0.41 -33.02 -1.39
C ASP A 383 -0.88 -32.19 -1.33
N TYR A 384 -1.56 -32.17 -0.17
CA TYR A 384 -2.74 -31.34 0.05
C TYR A 384 -2.42 -29.84 -0.06
N LEU A 385 -1.36 -29.38 0.60
CA LEU A 385 -0.93 -27.98 0.59
C LEU A 385 -0.41 -27.54 -0.79
N ALA A 386 0.17 -28.45 -1.57
CA ALA A 386 0.64 -28.18 -2.92
C ALA A 386 -0.50 -28.19 -3.98
N ALA A 387 -1.68 -28.72 -3.65
CA ALA A 387 -2.77 -28.86 -4.61
C ALA A 387 -3.46 -27.51 -4.90
N THR A 388 -3.49 -27.10 -6.17
CA THR A 388 -4.04 -25.80 -6.60
C THR A 388 -5.53 -25.64 -6.29
N ASN A 389 -6.30 -26.72 -6.27
CA ASN A 389 -7.72 -26.69 -5.92
C ASN A 389 -7.99 -26.53 -4.41
N GLN A 390 -6.94 -26.49 -3.57
CA GLN A 390 -7.06 -26.26 -2.12
C GLN A 390 -6.56 -24.87 -1.72
N ALA A 391 -5.92 -24.13 -2.61
CA ALA A 391 -5.31 -22.84 -2.31
C ALA A 391 -6.32 -21.86 -1.68
N GLU A 392 -7.55 -21.79 -2.19
CA GLU A 392 -8.60 -20.94 -1.61
C GLU A 392 -8.93 -21.30 -0.15
N HIS A 393 -8.82 -22.57 0.23
CA HIS A 393 -9.10 -23.00 1.60
C HIS A 393 -7.90 -22.79 2.53
N VAL A 394 -6.70 -23.09 2.05
CA VAL A 394 -5.45 -22.94 2.81
C VAL A 394 -5.16 -21.47 3.09
N TYR A 395 -5.25 -20.63 2.06
CA TYR A 395 -4.89 -19.21 2.15
C TYR A 395 -6.05 -18.28 2.54
N ALA A 396 -7.26 -18.81 2.76
CA ALA A 396 -8.34 -18.04 3.37
C ALA A 396 -8.00 -17.56 4.78
N ASN A 397 -7.28 -18.37 5.56
CA ASN A 397 -6.99 -18.10 6.97
C ASN A 397 -5.51 -17.84 7.25
N VAL A 398 -4.61 -18.32 6.38
CA VAL A 398 -3.17 -18.24 6.55
C VAL A 398 -2.59 -17.39 5.43
N LYS A 399 -1.86 -16.33 5.77
CA LYS A 399 -1.20 -15.46 4.80
C LYS A 399 0.28 -15.80 4.69
N GLU A 400 0.77 -16.02 3.49
CA GLU A 400 2.20 -16.23 3.23
C GLU A 400 2.91 -14.91 2.94
N TYR A 401 4.08 -14.74 3.55
CA TYR A 401 5.01 -13.65 3.29
C TYR A 401 6.31 -14.23 2.76
N LYS A 402 6.35 -14.45 1.45
CA LYS A 402 7.52 -14.97 0.76
C LYS A 402 8.66 -13.96 0.80
N ASP A 403 9.85 -14.42 1.21
CA ASP A 403 11.05 -13.60 1.43
C ASP A 403 10.79 -12.38 2.34
N GLY A 404 9.79 -12.46 3.22
CA GLY A 404 9.33 -11.37 4.07
C GLY A 404 8.69 -10.20 3.33
N VAL A 405 8.38 -10.34 2.04
CA VAL A 405 7.82 -9.27 1.21
C VAL A 405 6.45 -8.84 1.73
N THR A 406 6.28 -7.54 1.91
CA THR A 406 5.02 -6.93 2.32
C THR A 406 4.80 -5.58 1.63
N TYR A 407 3.54 -5.14 1.57
CA TYR A 407 3.12 -3.95 0.85
C TYR A 407 2.43 -2.93 1.76
N TYR A 408 2.76 -1.65 1.55
CA TYR A 408 2.13 -0.52 2.24
C TYR A 408 1.63 0.48 1.19
N PRO A 409 0.33 0.53 0.89
CA PRO A 409 -0.23 1.59 0.07
C PRO A 409 -0.44 2.85 0.91
N TYR A 410 -0.21 4.02 0.30
CA TYR A 410 -0.40 5.32 0.92
C TYR A 410 -0.93 6.33 -0.09
N TRP A 411 -2.00 7.05 0.23
CA TRP A 411 -2.60 8.04 -0.66
C TRP A 411 -2.05 9.42 -0.35
N ILE A 412 -1.58 10.12 -1.39
CA ILE A 412 -0.85 11.38 -1.24
C ILE A 412 -1.84 12.46 -0.86
N ARG A 413 -1.64 13.02 0.33
CA ARG A 413 -2.43 14.11 0.89
C ARG A 413 -1.92 15.47 0.39
N HIS A 414 -2.83 16.32 -0.07
CA HIS A 414 -2.60 17.72 -0.44
C HIS A 414 -2.89 18.67 0.72
N ALA A 415 -4.05 18.53 1.35
CA ALA A 415 -4.49 19.35 2.47
C ALA A 415 -5.00 18.45 3.59
N ASN A 416 -4.86 18.85 4.86
CA ASN A 416 -5.37 18.08 5.99
C ASN A 416 -6.52 18.86 6.64
N ASN A 417 -7.72 18.27 6.68
CA ASN A 417 -8.88 18.85 7.36
C ASN A 417 -8.84 18.61 8.89
N GLY A 418 -7.92 17.76 9.34
CA GLY A 418 -7.68 17.38 10.73
C GLY A 418 -8.82 16.66 11.42
N LYS A 419 -9.77 16.13 10.66
CA LYS A 419 -10.85 15.29 11.17
C LYS A 419 -10.54 13.86 10.76
N PRO A 420 -9.99 13.05 11.66
CA PRO A 420 -9.69 11.67 11.33
C PRO A 420 -10.97 10.98 10.85
N THR A 421 -10.86 10.26 9.73
CA THR A 421 -11.93 9.41 9.16
C THR A 421 -13.08 10.14 8.48
N GLU A 422 -12.98 11.46 8.32
CA GLU A 422 -13.92 12.26 7.54
C GLU A 422 -13.20 12.79 6.29
N MET A 423 -13.53 12.26 5.12
CA MET A 423 -12.92 12.67 3.87
C MET A 423 -13.07 14.19 3.63
N GLY A 424 -11.94 14.91 3.56
CA GLY A 424 -11.91 16.32 3.20
C GLY A 424 -11.99 16.55 1.69
N ILE A 425 -12.56 17.69 1.30
CA ILE A 425 -12.51 18.16 -0.10
C ILE A 425 -11.05 18.32 -0.48
N MET A 426 -10.63 17.67 -1.58
CA MET A 426 -9.27 17.78 -2.09
C MET A 426 -8.18 17.47 -1.06
N GLU A 427 -8.53 16.69 -0.02
CA GLU A 427 -7.58 16.23 0.97
C GLU A 427 -6.57 15.29 0.32
N PHE A 428 -7.03 14.36 -0.51
CA PHE A 428 -6.20 13.49 -1.33
C PHE A 428 -6.29 13.93 -2.79
N GLY A 429 -5.28 14.65 -3.24
CA GLY A 429 -5.25 15.22 -4.57
C GLY A 429 -3.83 15.57 -4.97
N ILE A 430 -3.59 15.67 -6.27
CA ILE A 430 -2.36 16.17 -6.83
C ILE A 430 -2.66 17.47 -7.55
N VAL A 431 -2.03 18.54 -7.11
CA VAL A 431 -2.07 19.85 -7.73
C VAL A 431 -0.74 20.07 -8.46
N ARG A 432 -0.82 20.57 -9.68
CA ARG A 432 0.36 20.88 -10.51
C ARG A 432 1.26 21.91 -9.82
N ASN A 433 2.53 21.97 -10.23
CA ASN A 433 3.47 22.96 -9.73
C ASN A 433 3.71 22.90 -8.20
N ASN A 434 3.34 21.79 -7.55
CA ASN A 434 3.68 21.48 -6.18
C ASN A 434 4.75 20.38 -6.09
N ILE A 435 5.51 20.42 -5.01
CA ILE A 435 6.41 19.35 -4.58
C ILE A 435 5.78 18.68 -3.35
N TYR A 436 5.54 17.38 -3.45
CA TYR A 436 5.08 16.53 -2.36
C TYR A 436 6.28 15.77 -1.79
N ASP A 437 6.83 16.27 -0.68
CA ASP A 437 7.91 15.59 0.05
C ASP A 437 7.30 14.68 1.12
N MET A 438 7.30 13.37 0.88
CA MET A 438 6.87 12.37 1.86
C MET A 438 7.99 12.03 2.84
N VAL A 439 7.68 11.96 4.13
CA VAL A 439 8.56 11.46 5.19
C VAL A 439 7.82 10.36 5.92
N VAL A 440 8.24 9.11 5.76
CA VAL A 440 7.70 8.00 6.56
C VAL A 440 8.30 8.09 7.94
N THR A 441 7.49 8.41 8.95
CA THR A 441 7.94 8.69 10.30
C THR A 441 7.90 7.48 11.21
N ASP A 442 7.01 6.52 10.91
CA ASP A 442 6.82 5.30 11.70
C ASP A 442 6.04 4.23 10.91
N ILE A 443 6.26 2.96 11.25
CA ILE A 443 5.53 1.81 10.71
C ILE A 443 5.00 1.01 11.90
N SER A 444 3.69 0.93 12.05
CA SER A 444 3.05 0.40 13.26
C SER A 444 2.85 -1.12 13.25
N GLY A 445 3.18 -1.80 12.15
CA GLY A 445 3.04 -3.25 12.06
C GLY A 445 3.35 -3.85 10.70
N LEU A 446 3.09 -5.15 10.59
CA LEU A 446 3.18 -5.90 9.34
C LEU A 446 2.22 -5.35 8.29
N GLY A 447 2.70 -5.15 7.06
CA GLY A 447 1.90 -4.66 5.94
C GLY A 447 0.97 -5.71 5.36
N LEU A 448 0.55 -5.50 4.12
CA LEU A 448 -0.28 -6.43 3.36
C LEU A 448 0.60 -7.53 2.76
N SER A 449 0.06 -8.74 2.66
CA SER A 449 0.72 -9.87 2.01
C SER A 449 0.67 -9.73 0.48
N GLY A 450 1.53 -10.45 -0.23
CA GLY A 450 1.52 -10.47 -1.69
C GLY A 450 0.24 -11.05 -2.30
N THR A 451 -0.51 -11.84 -1.55
CA THR A 451 -1.80 -12.43 -1.92
C THR A 451 -3.00 -11.56 -1.56
N ASP A 452 -2.83 -10.52 -0.76
CA ASP A 452 -3.94 -9.59 -0.45
C ASP A 452 -4.38 -8.86 -1.72
N GLU A 453 -5.68 -8.59 -1.83
CA GLU A 453 -6.27 -7.92 -2.99
C GLU A 453 -6.28 -6.39 -2.77
N PRO A 454 -5.82 -5.58 -3.74
CA PRO A 454 -6.02 -4.14 -3.70
C PRO A 454 -7.50 -3.81 -3.88
N ASP A 455 -8.04 -2.97 -2.99
CA ASP A 455 -9.42 -2.48 -3.04
C ASP A 455 -9.45 -1.03 -3.56
N PRO A 456 -9.80 -0.81 -4.85
CA PRO A 456 -9.86 0.52 -5.45
C PRO A 456 -11.12 1.32 -5.06
N ASP A 457 -12.15 0.67 -4.50
CA ASP A 457 -13.42 1.31 -4.12
C ASP A 457 -13.41 1.85 -2.68
N LYS A 458 -12.41 1.44 -1.90
CA LYS A 458 -12.15 1.94 -0.53
C LYS A 458 -11.82 3.43 -0.53
N ASP A 459 -12.31 4.14 0.49
CA ASP A 459 -11.99 5.55 0.72
C ASP A 459 -10.51 5.74 1.05
N ASP A 460 -9.92 6.85 0.58
CA ASP A 460 -8.50 7.16 0.82
C ASP A 460 -8.19 7.39 2.31
N GLU A 461 -9.19 7.79 3.10
CA GLU A 461 -9.06 7.99 4.53
C GLU A 461 -9.65 6.82 5.32
N THR A 462 -8.86 6.22 6.21
CA THR A 462 -9.27 5.04 6.97
C THR A 462 -8.75 5.08 8.40
N LYS A 463 -9.28 4.24 9.30
CA LYS A 463 -8.78 4.10 10.68
C LYS A 463 -7.50 3.24 10.77
N GLU A 464 -7.16 2.52 9.72
CA GLU A 464 -6.11 1.49 9.73
C GLU A 464 -4.81 2.05 9.13
N TYR A 465 -4.15 2.94 9.87
CA TYR A 465 -2.82 3.42 9.47
C TYR A 465 -1.75 2.45 9.98
N ARG A 466 -1.24 1.62 9.08
CA ARG A 466 -0.03 0.81 9.31
C ARG A 466 1.28 1.57 9.04
N PHE A 467 1.13 2.78 8.51
CA PHE A 467 2.17 3.52 7.81
C PHE A 467 1.96 5.03 8.04
N ASN A 468 2.80 5.64 8.87
CA ASN A 468 2.68 7.05 9.24
C ASN A 468 3.58 7.90 8.35
N VAL A 469 2.98 8.85 7.62
CA VAL A 469 3.70 9.70 6.67
C VAL A 469 3.36 11.16 6.95
N ILE A 470 4.38 11.99 7.07
CA ILE A 470 4.25 13.45 7.01
C ILE A 470 4.49 13.87 5.56
N ILE A 471 3.59 14.68 5.01
CA ILE A 471 3.76 15.27 3.69
C ILE A 471 4.00 16.77 3.85
N TYR A 472 5.05 17.26 3.22
CA TYR A 472 5.25 18.69 3.02
C TYR A 472 4.89 19.04 1.58
N VAL A 473 3.83 19.82 1.42
CA VAL A 473 3.43 20.40 0.13
C VAL A 473 4.09 21.77 0.01
N LYS A 474 4.95 21.92 -0.99
CA LYS A 474 5.66 23.17 -1.26
C LYS A 474 5.32 23.65 -2.66
N ASP A 475 5.21 24.97 -2.81
CA ASP A 475 5.18 25.56 -4.15
C ASP A 475 6.51 25.26 -4.83
N TRP A 476 6.45 24.89 -6.11
CA TRP A 476 7.67 24.70 -6.86
C TRP A 476 8.22 26.07 -7.26
N VAL A 477 9.17 26.56 -6.48
CA VAL A 477 9.73 27.90 -6.67
C VAL A 477 10.57 28.01 -7.95
N ILE A 478 10.48 29.21 -8.52
CA ILE A 478 11.22 29.82 -9.63
C ILE A 478 12.61 29.19 -9.84
N ARG A 479 12.85 28.67 -11.05
CA ARG A 479 14.23 28.47 -11.54
C ARG A 479 14.67 29.74 -12.23
N ASP A 480 15.81 30.28 -11.81
CA ASP A 480 16.55 31.23 -12.62
C ASP A 480 17.16 30.44 -13.78
N ASN A 481 16.57 30.57 -14.97
CA ASN A 481 17.18 30.10 -16.22
C ASN A 481 17.92 31.27 -16.86
N GLY A 482 18.85 31.89 -16.13
CA GLY A 482 19.76 32.87 -16.69
C GLY A 482 20.41 32.31 -17.96
N ASP A 483 20.50 33.15 -18.99
CA ASP A 483 21.13 32.87 -20.29
C ASP A 483 20.28 32.17 -21.37
N ILE A 484 18.97 32.46 -21.46
CA ILE A 484 18.27 32.32 -22.75
C ILE A 484 18.54 33.58 -23.57
N ILE A 485 19.63 33.58 -24.33
CA ILE A 485 19.88 34.58 -25.38
C ILE A 485 18.94 34.23 -26.54
N LEU A 486 17.96 35.09 -26.83
CA LEU A 486 17.04 34.95 -27.97
C LEU A 486 17.69 35.38 -29.29
#